data_AF-A0A533XLT0-F1
#
_entry.id   AF-A0A533XLT0-F1
#
_cell.length_a   1.000
_cell.length_b   1.000
_cell.length_c   1.000
_cell.angle_alpha   90.00
_cell.angle_beta   90.00
_cell.angle_gamma   90.00
#
_symmetry.space_group_name_H-M   'P 1'
#
loop_
_entity.id
_entity.type
_entity.pdbx_description
1 polymer ?
#
loop_
_entity_poly.entity_id
_entity_poly.type
_entity_poly.pdbx_seq_one_letter_code
_entity_poly.pdbx_strand_id
1 'polypeptide(L)'
;MLYGLASAAPTTATWQSLFNLYVELGTVAGVVVIAWLLYYLVKYRARSSMAAKVEAKEETWKGAVATLAVTGTVLFIVQFQTFASFGLIVPPHQALTSGLHISVVGRQWSWTFIYPNGYSSGNLTVPAGQDVVLNVTSRDV
;
A
#
# COMPACT_ATOMS: atom_id res chain seq x y z
N MET A 1 -24.72 4.94 -5.44
CA MET A 1 -23.46 5.42 -6.06
C MET A 1 -22.67 4.23 -6.60
N LEU A 2 -23.12 3.58 -7.69
CA LEU A 2 -22.58 2.28 -8.16
C LEU A 2 -22.16 2.28 -9.65
N TYR A 3 -21.93 3.45 -10.26
CA TYR A 3 -21.63 3.56 -11.70
C TYR A 3 -20.12 3.64 -12.04
N GLY A 4 -19.21 3.47 -11.08
CA GLY A 4 -17.77 3.67 -11.30
C GLY A 4 -16.93 2.44 -11.64
N LEU A 5 -17.48 1.22 -11.53
CA LEU A 5 -16.67 -0.01 -11.56
C LEU A 5 -16.56 -0.67 -12.95
N ALA A 6 -17.29 -0.20 -13.96
CA ALA A 6 -17.29 -0.81 -15.29
C ALA A 6 -16.11 -0.38 -16.20
N SER A 7 -15.31 0.62 -15.80
CA SER A 7 -14.24 1.17 -16.64
C SER A 7 -12.85 1.14 -16.00
N ALA A 8 -12.70 0.60 -14.80
CA ALA A 8 -11.41 0.54 -14.12
C ALA A 8 -10.63 -0.69 -14.59
N ALA A 9 -9.34 -0.52 -14.89
CA ALA A 9 -8.48 -1.65 -15.21
C ALA A 9 -8.46 -2.64 -14.03
N PRO A 10 -8.33 -3.96 -14.27
CA PRO A 10 -8.27 -4.95 -13.19
C PRO A 10 -7.17 -4.65 -12.15
N THR A 11 -6.05 -4.06 -12.59
CA THR A 11 -4.96 -3.60 -11.71
C THR A 11 -5.40 -2.52 -10.72
N THR A 12 -6.39 -1.70 -11.07
CA THR A 12 -6.97 -0.67 -10.16
C THR A 12 -7.76 -1.33 -9.04
N ALA A 13 -8.54 -2.36 -9.36
CA ALA A 13 -9.30 -3.11 -8.34
C ALA A 13 -8.37 -3.82 -7.36
N THR A 14 -7.30 -4.46 -7.86
CA THR A 14 -6.25 -5.07 -7.03
C THR A 14 -5.55 -4.03 -6.15
N TRP A 15 -5.17 -2.89 -6.71
CA TRP A 15 -4.54 -1.83 -5.92
C TRP A 15 -5.47 -1.33 -4.82
N GLN A 16 -6.75 -1.10 -5.14
CA GLN A 16 -7.74 -0.59 -4.19
C GLN A 16 -8.00 -1.57 -3.05
N SER A 17 -8.07 -2.87 -3.33
CA SER A 17 -8.28 -3.88 -2.29
C SER A 17 -7.09 -3.96 -1.33
N LEU A 18 -5.85 -3.92 -1.85
CA LEU A 18 -4.64 -3.85 -1.03
C LEU A 18 -4.59 -2.56 -0.21
N PHE A 19 -4.88 -1.42 -0.84
CA PHE A 19 -4.95 -0.13 -0.15
C PHE A 19 -5.93 -0.17 1.03
N ASN A 20 -7.16 -0.63 0.79
CA ASN A 20 -8.17 -0.75 1.84
C ASN A 20 -7.71 -1.67 2.98
N LEU A 21 -7.15 -2.84 2.65
CA LEU A 21 -6.63 -3.79 3.64
C LEU A 21 -5.58 -3.15 4.55
N TYR A 22 -4.57 -2.47 3.99
CA TYR A 22 -3.51 -1.84 4.79
C TYR A 22 -4.03 -0.66 5.61
N VAL A 23 -4.95 0.13 5.07
CA VAL A 23 -5.60 1.24 5.79
C VAL A 23 -6.42 0.70 6.96
N GLU A 24 -7.19 -0.36 6.76
CA GLU A 24 -7.99 -1.00 7.81
C GLU A 24 -7.10 -1.56 8.93
N LEU A 25 -6.06 -2.33 8.57
CA LEU A 25 -5.11 -2.87 9.55
C LEU A 25 -4.41 -1.76 10.34
N GLY A 26 -3.95 -0.71 9.66
CA GLY A 26 -3.32 0.45 10.29
C GLY A 26 -4.28 1.21 11.20
N THR A 27 -5.54 1.38 10.78
CA THR A 27 -6.57 2.05 11.56
C THR A 27 -6.91 1.27 12.82
N VAL A 28 -7.09 -0.06 12.73
CA VAL A 28 -7.38 -0.91 13.88
C VAL A 28 -6.23 -0.85 14.89
N ALA A 29 -4.98 -1.00 14.43
CA ALA A 29 -3.81 -0.90 15.30
C ALA A 29 -3.72 0.48 15.97
N GLY A 30 -3.94 1.55 15.21
CA GLY A 30 -3.96 2.92 15.73
C GLY A 30 -5.03 3.13 16.80
N VAL A 31 -6.26 2.67 16.56
CA VAL A 31 -7.36 2.76 17.53
C VAL A 31 -7.03 2.00 18.81
N VAL A 32 -6.47 0.80 18.72
CA VAL A 32 -6.07 0.00 19.90
C VAL A 32 -5.01 0.73 20.72
N VAL A 33 -3.96 1.26 20.08
CA VAL A 33 -2.88 1.99 20.78
C VAL A 33 -3.42 3.27 21.42
N ILE A 34 -4.21 4.05 20.70
CA ILE A 34 -4.79 5.30 21.21
C ILE A 34 -5.72 5.00 22.39
N ALA A 35 -6.62 4.02 22.26
CA ALA A 35 -7.53 3.65 23.34
C ALA A 35 -6.76 3.18 24.59
N TRP A 36 -5.68 2.41 24.40
CA TRP A 36 -4.80 1.96 25.48
C TRP A 36 -4.11 3.14 26.17
N LEU A 37 -3.55 4.07 25.41
CA LEU A 37 -2.91 5.27 25.96
C LEU A 37 -3.91 6.13 26.75
N LEU A 38 -5.11 6.36 26.20
CA LEU A 38 -6.17 7.09 26.89
C LEU A 38 -6.61 6.39 28.17
N TYR A 39 -6.75 5.06 28.15
CA TYR A 39 -7.05 4.26 29.34
C TYR A 39 -6.01 4.47 30.43
N TYR A 40 -4.71 4.36 30.10
CA TYR A 40 -3.65 4.56 31.09
C TYR A 40 -3.57 5.99 31.60
N LEU A 41 -3.73 6.97 30.70
CA LEU A 41 -3.78 8.38 31.02
C LEU A 41 -4.87 8.69 32.07
N VAL A 42 -6.08 8.13 31.89
CA VAL A 42 -7.21 8.37 32.80
C VAL A 42 -7.07 7.56 34.09
N LYS A 43 -6.73 6.26 33.99
CA LYS A 43 -6.67 5.34 35.14
C LYS A 43 -5.51 5.64 36.09
N TYR A 44 -4.34 5.95 35.56
CA TYR A 44 -3.13 6.20 36.33
C TYR A 44 -2.79 7.69 36.44
N ARG A 45 -3.78 8.57 36.20
CA ARG A 45 -3.61 10.01 36.43
C ARG A 45 -3.23 10.25 37.89
N ALA A 46 -2.10 10.92 38.11
CA ALA A 46 -1.61 11.21 39.46
C ALA A 46 -2.66 11.98 40.28
N ARG A 47 -3.00 11.43 41.45
CA ARG A 47 -3.71 12.14 42.53
C ARG A 47 -2.67 12.48 43.60
N SER A 48 -2.74 13.67 44.16
CA SER A 48 -1.62 14.29 44.91
C SER A 48 -1.10 13.50 46.12
N SER A 49 -1.82 12.47 46.60
CA SER A 49 -1.38 11.62 47.72
C SER A 49 -0.62 10.33 47.31
N MET A 50 -0.47 10.02 46.02
CA MET A 50 0.20 8.79 45.52
C MET A 50 1.53 9.05 44.79
N ALA A 51 2.02 10.30 44.81
CA ALA A 51 3.29 10.67 44.15
C ALA A 51 4.53 10.03 44.80
N ALA A 52 4.39 9.37 45.95
CA ALA A 52 5.49 8.68 46.64
C ALA A 52 5.40 7.17 46.40
N LYS A 53 6.45 6.61 45.79
CA LYS A 53 6.72 5.19 45.48
C LYS A 53 6.16 4.66 44.15
N VAL A 54 6.64 5.22 43.05
CA VAL A 54 6.87 4.38 41.86
C VAL A 54 8.25 3.76 42.05
N GLU A 55 8.32 2.60 42.72
CA GLU A 55 9.51 1.75 42.56
C GLU A 55 9.57 1.36 41.09
N ALA A 56 10.70 1.65 40.45
CA ALA A 56 10.96 1.21 39.08
C ALA A 56 10.87 -0.32 39.06
N LYS A 57 9.75 -0.83 38.54
CA LYS A 57 9.57 -2.26 38.36
C LYS A 57 10.67 -2.73 37.41
N GLU A 58 11.56 -3.58 37.91
CA GLU A 58 12.66 -4.15 37.14
C GLU A 58 12.12 -4.71 35.82
N GLU A 59 12.70 -4.29 34.68
CA GLU A 59 12.29 -4.77 33.36
C GLU A 59 12.45 -6.29 33.33
N THR A 60 11.33 -7.00 33.45
CA THR A 60 11.33 -8.44 33.38
C THR A 60 11.53 -8.83 31.92
N TRP A 61 12.49 -9.72 31.62
CA TRP A 61 12.72 -10.28 30.28
C TRP A 61 11.44 -10.78 29.58
N LYS A 62 10.43 -11.20 30.36
CA LYS A 62 9.10 -11.58 29.90
C LYS A 62 8.36 -10.44 29.17
N GLY A 63 8.53 -9.20 29.62
CA GLY A 63 7.98 -8.01 28.97
C GLY A 63 8.65 -7.74 27.63
N ALA A 64 9.98 -7.84 27.56
CA ALA A 64 10.73 -7.73 26.32
C ALA A 64 10.32 -8.83 25.31
N VAL A 65 10.20 -10.08 25.76
CA VAL A 65 9.74 -11.19 24.92
C VAL A 65 8.31 -11.01 24.44
N ALA A 66 7.39 -10.51 25.28
CA ALA A 66 6.01 -10.22 24.87
C ALA A 66 5.97 -9.13 23.80
N THR A 67 6.71 -8.03 23.98
CA THR A 67 6.80 -6.95 22.99
C THR A 67 7.39 -7.44 21.67
N LEU A 68 8.47 -8.23 21.72
CA LEU A 68 9.08 -8.84 20.54
C LEU A 68 8.15 -9.83 19.83
N ALA A 69 7.41 -10.64 20.58
CA ALA A 69 6.45 -11.58 19.99
C ALA A 69 5.33 -10.85 19.26
N VAL A 70 4.71 -9.85 19.90
CA VAL A 70 3.63 -9.05 19.27
C VAL A 70 4.15 -8.30 18.04
N THR A 71 5.28 -7.62 18.17
CA THR A 71 5.89 -6.86 17.06
C THR A 71 6.29 -7.80 15.93
N GLY A 72 6.93 -8.92 16.25
CA GLY A 72 7.35 -9.93 15.28
C GLY A 72 6.17 -10.55 14.53
N THR A 73 5.06 -10.86 15.21
CA THR A 73 3.85 -11.37 14.55
C THR A 73 3.24 -10.35 13.60
N VAL A 74 3.12 -9.08 14.01
CA VAL A 74 2.58 -8.02 13.15
C VAL A 74 3.46 -7.84 11.91
N LEU A 75 4.78 -7.73 12.10
CA LEU A 75 5.73 -7.59 10.99
C LEU A 75 5.70 -8.81 10.06
N PHE A 76 5.61 -10.02 10.61
CA PHE A 76 5.50 -11.24 9.81
C PHE A 76 4.25 -11.24 8.94
N ILE A 77 3.09 -10.88 9.49
CA ILE A 77 1.83 -10.81 8.73
C ILE A 77 1.94 -9.77 7.62
N VAL A 78 2.42 -8.56 7.93
CA VAL A 78 2.60 -7.48 6.94
C VAL A 78 3.59 -7.91 5.85
N GLN A 79 4.70 -8.53 6.22
CA GLN A 79 5.72 -8.98 5.28
C GLN A 79 5.20 -10.09 4.37
N PHE A 80 4.51 -11.09 4.94
CA PHE A 80 3.90 -12.17 4.19
C PHE A 80 2.88 -11.64 3.18
N GLN A 81 2.00 -10.74 3.61
CA GLN A 81 1.00 -10.12 2.73
C GLN A 81 1.65 -9.27 1.63
N THR A 82 2.72 -8.54 1.96
CA THR A 82 3.49 -7.78 0.98
C THR A 82 4.02 -8.71 -0.13
N PHE A 83 4.68 -9.81 0.24
CA PHE A 83 5.20 -10.77 -0.74
C PHE A 83 4.11 -11.52 -1.50
N ALA A 84 3.02 -11.92 -0.85
CA ALA A 84 1.88 -12.53 -1.50
C ALA A 84 1.25 -11.60 -2.56
N SER A 85 1.30 -10.28 -2.34
CA SER A 85 0.77 -9.27 -3.25
C SER A 85 1.62 -9.06 -4.51
N PHE A 86 2.90 -9.44 -4.52
CA PHE A 86 3.76 -9.26 -5.70
C PHE A 86 3.22 -9.99 -6.93
N GLY A 87 2.67 -11.20 -6.75
CA GLY A 87 2.07 -11.99 -7.83
C GLY A 87 0.81 -11.35 -8.43
N LEU A 88 0.23 -10.36 -7.77
CA LEU A 88 -0.96 -9.65 -8.24
C LEU A 88 -0.62 -8.38 -9.04
N ILE A 89 0.62 -7.89 -8.93
CA ILE A 89 1.07 -6.62 -9.53
C ILE A 89 1.93 -6.87 -10.78
N VAL A 90 2.66 -7.98 -10.82
CA VAL A 90 3.48 -8.35 -11.98
C VAL A 90 2.56 -8.77 -13.14
N PRO A 91 2.65 -8.13 -14.32
CA PRO A 91 1.87 -8.55 -15.48
C PRO A 91 2.18 -10.00 -15.84
N PRO A 92 1.18 -10.83 -16.19
CA PRO A 92 1.45 -12.19 -16.63
C PRO A 92 2.36 -12.16 -17.87
N HIS A 93 3.30 -13.11 -17.96
CA HIS A 93 4.27 -13.17 -19.07
C HIS A 93 3.60 -13.13 -20.45
N GLN A 94 2.39 -13.67 -20.58
CA GLN A 94 1.61 -13.62 -21.81
C GLN A 94 1.20 -12.19 -22.18
N ALA A 95 0.79 -11.36 -21.22
CA ALA A 95 0.47 -9.96 -21.47
C ALA A 95 1.68 -9.17 -22.00
N LEU A 96 2.90 -9.55 -21.57
CA LEU A 96 4.14 -8.93 -22.01
C LEU A 96 4.58 -9.34 -23.42
N THR A 97 4.05 -10.44 -23.97
CA THR A 97 4.44 -10.96 -25.29
C THR A 97 3.36 -10.78 -26.36
N SER A 98 2.08 -10.83 -25.98
CA SER A 98 0.95 -10.67 -26.90
C SER A 98 0.19 -9.35 -26.74
N GLY A 99 0.57 -8.53 -25.76
CA GLY A 99 -0.07 -7.24 -25.51
C GLY A 99 0.23 -6.20 -26.59
N LEU A 100 -0.62 -5.17 -26.69
CA LEU A 100 -0.37 -4.03 -27.55
C LEU A 100 0.76 -3.18 -26.95
N HIS A 101 1.92 -3.15 -27.60
CA HIS A 101 3.05 -2.33 -27.17
C HIS A 101 2.91 -0.89 -27.65
N ILE A 102 2.90 0.07 -26.72
CA ILE A 102 2.87 1.50 -27.01
C ILE A 102 4.11 2.14 -26.38
N SER A 103 4.90 2.85 -27.18
CA SER A 103 6.03 3.61 -26.66
C SER A 103 5.55 4.96 -26.11
N VAL A 104 5.91 5.25 -24.87
CA VAL A 104 5.55 6.50 -24.18
C VAL A 104 6.81 7.33 -24.02
N VAL A 105 6.81 8.54 -24.57
CA VAL A 105 7.93 9.48 -24.47
C VAL A 105 7.48 10.69 -23.65
N GLY A 106 8.03 10.82 -22.46
CA GLY A 106 7.88 12.01 -21.61
C GLY A 106 8.78 13.15 -22.09
N ARG A 107 8.22 14.37 -22.09
CA ARG A 107 8.92 15.64 -22.30
C ARG A 107 8.37 16.72 -21.35
N GLN A 108 9.12 17.77 -21.08
CA GLN A 108 8.58 18.97 -20.41
C GLN A 108 7.82 19.83 -21.44
N TRP A 109 6.50 20.02 -21.37
CA TRP A 109 5.48 19.52 -20.44
C TRP A 109 4.41 18.73 -21.21
N SER A 110 4.83 17.68 -21.90
CA SER A 110 3.97 16.91 -22.81
C SER A 110 4.33 15.43 -22.82
N TRP A 111 3.36 14.62 -23.21
CA TRP A 111 3.54 13.19 -23.44
C TRP A 111 3.34 12.90 -24.91
N THR A 112 4.11 11.97 -25.46
CA THR A 112 3.91 11.45 -26.82
C THR A 112 3.76 9.94 -26.75
N PHE A 113 2.66 9.45 -27.29
CA PHE A 113 2.34 8.02 -27.41
C PHE A 113 2.57 7.60 -28.85
N ILE A 114 3.41 6.58 -29.06
CA ILE A 114 3.76 6.05 -30.38
C ILE A 114 3.25 4.62 -30.48
N TYR A 115 2.37 4.39 -31.45
CA TYR A 115 1.71 3.12 -31.69
C TYR A 115 2.52 2.23 -32.67
N PRO A 116 2.29 0.91 -32.70
CA PRO A 116 3.04 -0.01 -33.58
C PRO A 116 2.94 0.32 -35.07
N ASN A 117 1.86 0.98 -35.49
CA ASN A 117 1.64 1.43 -36.87
C ASN A 117 2.39 2.73 -37.22
N GLY A 118 3.19 3.27 -36.30
CA GLY A 118 3.92 4.53 -36.47
C GLY A 118 3.08 5.79 -36.20
N TYR A 119 1.79 5.66 -35.90
CA TYR A 119 0.95 6.78 -35.49
C TYR A 119 1.45 7.33 -34.14
N SER A 120 1.41 8.65 -33.98
CA SER A 120 1.75 9.29 -32.71
C SER A 120 0.69 10.30 -32.29
N SER A 121 0.47 10.40 -30.98
CA SER A 121 -0.53 11.31 -30.41
C SER A 121 -0.08 11.85 -29.06
N GLY A 122 -0.61 13.02 -28.68
CA GLY A 122 -0.52 13.56 -27.32
C GLY A 122 -1.53 12.94 -26.35
N ASN A 123 -2.53 12.21 -26.85
CA ASN A 123 -3.54 11.53 -26.05
C ASN A 123 -3.38 10.01 -26.15
N LEU A 124 -3.41 9.32 -25.01
CA LEU A 124 -3.38 7.86 -24.98
C LEU A 124 -4.80 7.32 -25.24
N THR A 125 -4.96 6.62 -26.36
CA THR A 125 -6.15 5.82 -26.68
C THR A 125 -5.78 4.35 -26.66
N VAL A 126 -6.55 3.53 -25.94
CA VAL A 126 -6.32 2.08 -25.82
C VAL A 126 -7.61 1.31 -26.07
N PRO A 127 -7.53 0.10 -26.65
CA PRO A 127 -8.68 -0.78 -26.78
C PRO A 127 -9.10 -1.35 -25.42
N ALA A 128 -10.40 -1.40 -25.16
CA ALA A 128 -10.94 -2.03 -23.96
C ALA A 128 -10.80 -3.56 -24.03
N GLY A 129 -10.48 -4.21 -22.91
CA GLY A 129 -10.40 -5.67 -22.82
C GLY A 129 -9.16 -6.29 -23.46
N GLN A 130 -8.15 -5.49 -23.82
CA GLN A 130 -6.88 -5.97 -24.34
C GLN A 130 -5.73 -5.56 -23.42
N ASP A 131 -4.75 -6.45 -23.26
CA ASP A 131 -3.52 -6.12 -22.54
C ASP A 131 -2.71 -5.08 -23.32
N VAL A 132 -2.28 -4.03 -22.61
CA VAL A 132 -1.47 -2.93 -23.17
C VAL A 132 -0.17 -2.84 -22.39
N VAL A 133 0.95 -2.84 -23.12
CA VAL A 133 2.29 -2.72 -22.57
C VAL A 133 2.84 -1.33 -22.90
N LEU A 134 3.04 -0.51 -21.87
CA LEU A 134 3.60 0.83 -22.03
C LEU A 134 5.12 0.79 -21.86
N ASN A 135 5.85 1.04 -22.94
CA ASN A 135 7.30 1.16 -22.94
C ASN A 135 7.68 2.63 -22.70
N VAL A 136 7.90 2.99 -21.44
CA VAL A 136 8.08 4.38 -21.01
C VAL A 136 9.55 4.80 -21.07
N THR A 137 9.81 5.97 -21.66
CA THR A 137 11.11 6.64 -21.66
C THR A 137 10.92 8.16 -21.52
N SER A 138 11.99 8.87 -21.19
CA SER A 138 11.99 10.34 -21.12
C SER A 138 13.05 10.92 -22.05
N ARG A 139 12.78 12.08 -22.66
CA ARG A 139 13.80 12.86 -23.39
C ARG A 139 14.41 13.98 -22.56
N ASP A 140 13.77 14.36 -21.47
CA ASP A 140 14.20 15.42 -20.55
C ASP A 140 13.84 15.04 -19.09
N VAL A 141 13.91 16.00 -18.14
CA VAL A 141 13.92 15.74 -16.69
C VAL A 141 12.58 15.95 -16.00
#